data_AF-A0A1U0XU40-F1
#
_entry.id   AF-A0A1U0XU40-F1
#
_cell.length_a   1.000
_cell.length_b   1.000
_cell.length_c   1.000
_cell.angle_alpha   90.00
_cell.angle_beta   90.00
_cell.angle_gamma   90.00
#
_symmetry.space_group_name_H-M   'P 1'
#
loop_
_entity.id
_entity.type
_entity.pdbx_description
1 polymer ?
#
loop_
_entity_poly.entity_id
_entity_poly.type
_entity_poly.pdbx_seq_one_letter_code
_entity_poly.pdbx_strand_id
1 'polypeptide(L)'
;MKISQVRGWHLSDLTDTATGLRNGAAQLDEHALTVINGMDGVSTNWEGEARDAYAVKVKDHGEEFFQRKQRWNNAAAVLDKGAQQMGLLRDKILETVDNPSYRGVYAFADDGGVTLTPEYAKTLTTKDAQDNAEATRSGLEHALRALLATADVAGQQYDWQATNALRGDKDSDRPFVPQIPDHPTPPTFSKDSANKDGSGPDQYGIDKPGFLDKAGLQATRAWAEGLVGGARATGQQYAPDLLQHFLDGSGKPATVPVDNMLHDMSWFKQDSTAMARTNLDAAMQAMPRGYEGPVAFQSGYGSVDGNRARPDWSKNTDWFAALGSFSYQTSGVAVPNGNGTYDVSTQTSIYDYFNFETTNKNPWPQPSDLNNLHRAGWAQNFETFGTSSPQRSTWP
;
A
#
# COMPACT_ATOMS: atom_id res chain seq x y z
N MET A 1 -3.58 -1.99 9.70
CA MET A 1 -3.56 -1.93 11.18
C MET A 1 -3.89 -0.52 11.71
N LYS A 2 -4.56 -0.42 12.86
CA LYS A 2 -4.85 0.84 13.60
C LYS A 2 -4.20 0.85 15.00
N ILE A 3 -3.96 2.04 15.57
CA ILE A 3 -3.36 2.16 16.92
C ILE A 3 -4.23 1.51 18.00
N SER A 4 -5.55 1.65 17.92
CA SER A 4 -6.50 1.07 18.85
C SER A 4 -6.45 -0.46 18.83
N GLN A 5 -6.23 -1.06 17.66
CA GLN A 5 -5.99 -2.51 17.51
C GLN A 5 -4.67 -2.91 18.18
N VAL A 6 -3.59 -2.17 17.97
CA VAL A 6 -2.27 -2.43 18.59
C VAL A 6 -2.33 -2.36 20.12
N ARG A 7 -3.09 -1.41 20.67
CA ARG A 7 -3.33 -1.32 22.13
C ARG A 7 -4.01 -2.56 22.68
N GLY A 8 -4.96 -3.12 21.92
CA GLY A 8 -5.70 -4.33 22.25
C GLY A 8 -4.96 -5.64 22.01
N TRP A 9 -3.70 -5.61 21.54
CA TRP A 9 -2.93 -6.84 21.35
C TRP A 9 -2.61 -7.53 22.68
N HIS A 10 -3.06 -8.78 22.80
CA HIS A 10 -2.72 -9.70 23.86
C HIS A 10 -1.67 -10.69 23.36
N LEU A 11 -0.40 -10.26 23.32
CA LEU A 11 0.70 -11.11 22.83
C LEU A 11 0.93 -12.35 23.73
N SER A 12 0.41 -12.33 24.96
CA SER A 12 0.31 -13.50 25.83
C SER A 12 -0.44 -14.66 25.18
N ASP A 13 -1.46 -14.39 24.36
CA ASP A 13 -2.29 -15.42 23.75
C ASP A 13 -1.49 -16.25 22.74
N LEU A 14 -0.52 -15.62 22.05
CA LEU A 14 0.41 -16.30 21.15
C LEU A 14 1.37 -17.20 21.93
N THR A 15 1.93 -16.71 23.05
CA THR A 15 2.82 -17.50 23.91
C THR A 15 2.09 -18.63 24.64
N ASP A 16 0.83 -18.43 25.00
CA ASP A 16 -0.04 -19.44 25.62
C ASP A 16 -0.39 -20.54 24.60
N THR A 17 -0.69 -20.14 23.36
CA THR A 17 -0.89 -21.07 22.25
C THR A 17 0.38 -21.87 21.96
N ALA A 18 1.56 -21.22 21.94
CA ALA A 18 2.84 -21.88 21.79
C ALA A 18 3.11 -22.90 22.90
N THR A 19 2.79 -22.54 24.15
CA THR A 19 2.85 -23.44 25.32
C THR A 19 1.92 -24.64 25.14
N GLY A 20 0.68 -24.40 24.70
CA GLY A 20 -0.29 -25.45 24.39
C GLY A 20 0.22 -26.43 23.33
N LEU A 21 0.81 -25.93 22.25
CA LEU A 21 1.40 -26.76 21.19
C LEU A 21 2.57 -27.61 21.69
N ARG A 22 3.45 -27.05 22.53
CA ARG A 22 4.57 -27.80 23.15
C ARG A 22 4.08 -28.88 24.10
N ASN A 23 3.09 -28.57 24.94
CA ASN A 23 2.49 -29.55 25.86
C ASN A 23 1.84 -30.69 25.09
N GLY A 24 1.11 -30.36 24.02
CA GLY A 24 0.58 -31.36 23.11
C GLY A 24 1.67 -32.21 22.44
N ALA A 25 2.78 -31.59 22.02
CA ALA A 25 3.90 -32.28 21.41
C ALA A 25 4.61 -33.23 22.40
N ALA A 26 4.70 -32.84 23.68
CA ALA A 26 5.22 -33.69 24.76
C ALA A 26 4.30 -34.88 25.05
N GLN A 27 2.98 -34.68 25.05
CA GLN A 27 2.01 -35.78 25.21
C GLN A 27 2.09 -36.79 24.05
N LEU A 28 2.26 -36.32 22.81
CA LEU A 28 2.48 -37.20 21.66
C LEU A 28 3.75 -38.06 21.84
N ASP A 29 4.80 -37.48 22.42
CA ASP A 29 6.05 -38.18 22.73
C ASP A 29 5.85 -39.27 23.80
N GLU A 30 5.12 -38.94 24.87
CA GLU A 30 4.78 -39.88 25.95
C GLU A 30 3.92 -41.05 25.44
N HIS A 31 2.93 -40.77 24.58
CA HIS A 31 2.13 -41.80 23.93
C HIS A 31 2.95 -42.66 22.96
N ALA A 32 3.81 -42.05 22.14
CA ALA A 32 4.70 -42.80 21.25
C ALA A 32 5.66 -43.70 22.04
N LEU A 33 6.27 -43.20 23.10
CA LEU A 33 7.12 -43.97 24.01
C LEU A 33 6.34 -45.08 24.72
N THR A 34 5.10 -44.83 25.14
CA THR A 34 4.24 -45.85 25.76
C THR A 34 3.90 -46.96 24.76
N VAL A 35 3.61 -46.62 23.51
CA VAL A 35 3.37 -47.60 22.44
C VAL A 35 4.65 -48.39 22.15
N ILE A 36 5.81 -47.73 22.03
CA ILE A 36 7.12 -48.37 21.79
C ILE A 36 7.52 -49.27 22.96
N ASN A 37 7.47 -48.79 24.21
CA ASN A 37 7.81 -49.57 25.41
C ASN A 37 6.82 -50.72 25.64
N GLY A 38 5.54 -50.51 25.30
CA GLY A 38 4.53 -51.57 25.27
C GLY A 38 4.86 -52.69 24.29
N MET A 39 5.54 -52.38 23.16
CA MET A 39 6.02 -53.40 22.23
C MET A 39 7.21 -54.19 22.76
N ASP A 40 8.18 -53.54 23.41
CA ASP A 40 9.35 -54.25 23.99
C ASP A 40 8.91 -55.27 25.05
N GLY A 41 7.86 -54.97 25.82
CA GLY A 41 7.25 -55.90 26.78
C GLY A 41 6.48 -57.08 26.15
N VAL A 42 5.97 -56.94 24.92
CA VAL A 42 5.27 -58.00 24.17
C VAL A 42 6.24 -58.82 23.29
N SER A 43 7.46 -58.33 23.09
CA SER A 43 8.45 -58.85 22.13
C SER A 43 9.09 -60.20 22.47
N THR A 44 8.98 -60.67 23.72
CA THR A 44 9.79 -61.82 24.18
C THR A 44 9.24 -63.20 23.79
N ASN A 45 7.98 -63.32 23.34
CA ASN A 45 7.32 -64.62 23.12
C ASN A 45 6.53 -64.77 21.80
N TRP A 46 6.65 -63.83 20.83
CA TRP A 46 5.85 -63.85 19.58
C TRP A 46 6.73 -63.76 18.32
N GLU A 47 6.64 -64.74 17.40
CA GLU A 47 7.36 -64.78 16.11
C GLU A 47 6.38 -65.15 14.96
N GLY A 48 6.34 -64.37 13.86
CA GLY A 48 5.51 -64.63 12.65
C GLY A 48 5.10 -63.39 11.82
N GLU A 49 4.62 -63.55 10.57
CA GLU A 49 4.28 -62.45 9.62
C GLU A 49 3.31 -61.38 10.16
N ALA A 50 2.42 -61.73 11.08
CA ALA A 50 1.51 -60.79 11.74
C ALA A 50 2.24 -59.80 12.67
N ARG A 51 3.39 -60.20 13.24
CA ARG A 51 4.28 -59.33 14.03
C ARG A 51 4.92 -58.29 13.14
N ASP A 52 5.42 -58.68 11.97
CA ASP A 52 6.11 -57.77 11.06
C ASP A 52 5.13 -56.75 10.46
N ALA A 53 3.93 -57.18 10.07
CA ALA A 53 2.87 -56.28 9.63
C ALA A 53 2.42 -55.29 10.73
N TYR A 54 2.33 -55.76 11.98
CA TYR A 54 1.98 -54.89 13.11
C TYR A 54 3.13 -53.96 13.52
N ALA A 55 4.38 -54.43 13.48
CA ALA A 55 5.58 -53.63 13.77
C ALA A 55 5.79 -52.53 12.72
N VAL A 56 5.53 -52.82 11.43
CA VAL A 56 5.50 -51.80 10.36
C VAL A 56 4.38 -50.80 10.63
N LYS A 57 3.16 -51.25 10.93
CA LYS A 57 2.03 -50.35 11.23
C LYS A 57 2.28 -49.45 12.45
N VAL A 58 2.94 -49.96 13.49
CA VAL A 58 3.33 -49.18 14.68
C VAL A 58 4.50 -48.25 14.37
N LYS A 59 5.45 -48.66 13.54
CA LYS A 59 6.52 -47.78 13.06
C LYS A 59 5.96 -46.63 12.22
N ASP A 60 5.01 -46.91 11.32
CA ASP A 60 4.31 -45.92 10.50
C ASP A 60 3.50 -44.95 11.39
N HIS A 61 2.76 -45.46 12.38
CA HIS A 61 2.06 -44.63 13.36
C HIS A 61 3.03 -43.82 14.23
N GLY A 62 4.14 -44.41 14.66
CA GLY A 62 5.20 -43.75 15.41
C GLY A 62 5.81 -42.62 14.60
N GLU A 63 6.12 -42.86 13.33
CA GLU A 63 6.62 -41.86 12.40
C GLU A 63 5.62 -40.71 12.20
N GLU A 64 4.32 -41.01 12.10
CA GLU A 64 3.25 -39.99 12.06
C GLU A 64 3.23 -39.13 13.35
N PHE A 65 3.39 -39.75 14.52
CA PHE A 65 3.48 -39.03 15.80
C PHE A 65 4.73 -38.15 15.89
N PHE A 66 5.89 -38.64 15.48
CA PHE A 66 7.14 -37.87 15.45
C PHE A 66 7.03 -36.67 14.50
N GLN A 67 6.50 -36.88 13.30
CA GLN A 67 6.29 -35.79 12.34
C GLN A 67 5.30 -34.75 12.87
N ARG A 68 4.19 -35.18 13.49
CA ARG A 68 3.21 -34.27 14.12
C ARG A 68 3.82 -33.47 15.27
N LYS A 69 4.60 -34.12 16.14
CA LYS A 69 5.36 -33.47 17.23
C LYS A 69 6.29 -32.38 16.67
N GLN A 70 7.05 -32.71 15.62
CA GLN A 70 7.97 -31.76 14.99
C GLN A 70 7.21 -30.54 14.43
N ARG A 71 6.09 -30.75 13.73
CA ARG A 71 5.24 -29.67 13.21
C ARG A 71 4.72 -28.75 14.32
N TRP A 72 4.28 -29.32 15.45
CA TRP A 72 3.77 -28.55 16.60
C TRP A 72 4.87 -27.74 17.29
N ASN A 73 6.06 -28.32 17.46
CA ASN A 73 7.21 -27.60 18.01
C ASN A 73 7.68 -26.47 17.08
N ASN A 74 7.69 -26.70 15.76
CA ASN A 74 8.03 -25.67 14.78
C ASN A 74 7.03 -24.52 14.81
N ALA A 75 5.72 -24.83 14.85
CA ALA A 75 4.67 -23.82 14.95
C ALA A 75 4.77 -23.03 16.27
N ALA A 76 5.05 -23.69 17.40
CA ALA A 76 5.28 -23.00 18.67
C ALA A 76 6.48 -22.05 18.61
N ALA A 77 7.57 -22.43 17.95
CA ALA A 77 8.73 -21.56 17.77
C ALA A 77 8.42 -20.34 16.91
N VAL A 78 7.61 -20.50 15.85
CA VAL A 78 7.13 -19.38 15.03
C VAL A 78 6.26 -18.42 15.86
N LEU A 79 5.33 -18.95 16.67
CA LEU A 79 4.46 -18.12 17.51
C LEU A 79 5.23 -17.33 18.56
N ASP A 80 6.24 -17.92 19.20
CA ASP A 80 7.11 -17.20 20.13
C ASP A 80 7.90 -16.09 19.43
N LYS A 81 8.47 -16.36 18.25
CA LYS A 81 9.15 -15.34 17.45
C LYS A 81 8.18 -14.23 17.05
N GLY A 82 6.96 -14.60 16.63
CA GLY A 82 5.89 -13.66 16.31
C GLY A 82 5.53 -12.76 17.49
N ALA A 83 5.33 -13.33 18.68
CA ALA A 83 5.05 -12.58 19.90
C ALA A 83 6.17 -11.60 20.25
N GLN A 84 7.43 -12.02 20.13
CA GLN A 84 8.59 -11.17 20.36
C GLN A 84 8.64 -10.00 19.37
N GLN A 85 8.56 -10.30 18.07
CA GLN A 85 8.77 -9.32 17.00
C GLN A 85 7.59 -8.34 16.89
N MET A 86 6.35 -8.82 17.04
CA MET A 86 5.18 -7.96 17.17
C MET A 86 5.21 -7.14 18.46
N GLY A 87 5.78 -7.68 19.54
CA GLY A 87 6.02 -6.94 20.79
C GLY A 87 6.91 -5.71 20.58
N LEU A 88 8.02 -5.86 19.86
CA LEU A 88 8.91 -4.74 19.53
C LEU A 88 8.17 -3.65 18.74
N LEU A 89 7.37 -4.02 17.73
CA LEU A 89 6.59 -3.07 16.94
C LEU A 89 5.54 -2.36 17.78
N ARG A 90 4.78 -3.11 18.59
CA ARG A 90 3.78 -2.57 19.51
C ARG A 90 4.40 -1.55 20.46
N ASP A 91 5.48 -1.93 21.12
CA ASP A 91 6.13 -1.06 22.09
C ASP A 91 6.65 0.22 21.43
N LYS A 92 7.19 0.13 20.20
CA LYS A 92 7.63 1.32 19.45
C LYS A 92 6.50 2.26 19.04
N ILE A 93 5.37 1.69 18.60
CA ILE A 93 4.16 2.45 18.25
C ILE A 93 3.63 3.18 19.49
N LEU A 94 3.50 2.47 20.61
CA LEU A 94 3.00 3.04 21.86
C LEU A 94 3.97 4.06 22.46
N GLU A 95 5.28 3.79 22.43
CA GLU A 95 6.32 4.76 22.82
C GLU A 95 6.16 6.07 22.06
N THR A 96 5.85 6.01 20.76
CA THR A 96 5.66 7.20 19.93
C THR A 96 4.35 7.93 20.26
N VAL A 97 3.23 7.22 20.31
CA VAL A 97 1.89 7.84 20.50
C VAL A 97 1.66 8.30 21.95
N ASP A 98 2.25 7.62 22.92
CA ASP A 98 2.11 7.93 24.35
C ASP A 98 3.24 8.82 24.88
N ASN A 99 4.19 9.25 24.02
CA ASN A 99 5.27 10.13 24.42
C ASN A 99 4.70 11.45 25.01
N PRO A 100 4.99 11.78 26.29
CA PRO A 100 4.48 13.01 26.91
C PRO A 100 4.90 14.28 26.17
N SER A 101 6.09 14.29 25.57
CA SER A 101 6.61 15.43 24.81
C SER A 101 5.85 15.65 23.50
N TYR A 102 5.30 14.59 22.90
CA TYR A 102 4.50 14.70 21.67
C TYR A 102 3.04 15.01 21.96
N ARG A 103 2.45 14.51 23.05
CA ARG A 103 1.03 14.70 23.36
C ARG A 103 0.58 16.14 23.54
N GLY A 104 1.48 17.05 23.94
CA GLY A 104 1.19 18.48 24.02
C GLY A 104 1.19 19.18 22.66
N VAL A 105 1.83 18.57 21.66
CA VAL A 105 2.18 19.20 20.38
C VAL A 105 1.39 18.60 19.22
N TYR A 106 1.18 17.28 19.25
CA TYR A 106 0.60 16.50 18.16
C TYR A 106 -0.62 15.71 18.61
N ALA A 107 -1.63 15.66 17.75
CA ALA A 107 -2.75 14.75 17.83
C ALA A 107 -2.55 13.60 16.84
N PHE A 108 -2.64 12.38 17.34
CA PHE A 108 -2.46 11.15 16.58
C PHE A 108 -3.83 10.55 16.25
N ALA A 109 -4.12 10.39 14.96
CA ALA A 109 -5.27 9.66 14.45
C ALA A 109 -5.00 8.15 14.47
N ASP A 110 -6.06 7.34 14.51
CA ASP A 110 -5.96 5.88 14.68
C ASP A 110 -5.29 5.17 13.50
N ASP A 111 -5.27 5.80 12.32
CA ASP A 111 -4.62 5.34 11.08
C ASP A 111 -3.15 5.77 10.97
N GLY A 112 -2.60 6.41 12.00
CA GLY A 112 -1.24 6.96 12.01
C GLY A 112 -1.13 8.38 11.48
N GLY A 113 -2.23 9.04 11.10
CA GLY A 113 -2.22 10.46 10.75
C GLY A 113 -1.77 11.33 11.93
N VAL A 114 -0.95 12.36 11.67
CA VAL A 114 -0.44 13.26 12.71
C VAL A 114 -0.80 14.70 12.37
N THR A 115 -1.45 15.39 13.29
CA THR A 115 -1.80 16.81 13.16
C THR A 115 -1.24 17.60 14.33
N LEU A 116 -1.00 18.91 14.15
CA LEU A 116 -0.65 19.78 15.26
C LEU A 116 -1.89 20.00 16.15
N THR A 117 -1.71 20.05 17.47
CA THR A 117 -2.80 20.45 18.36
C THR A 117 -3.20 21.90 18.08
N PRO A 118 -4.50 22.25 18.16
CA PRO A 118 -4.95 23.62 17.95
C PRO A 118 -4.27 24.63 18.88
N GLU A 119 -3.93 24.21 20.10
CA GLU A 119 -3.25 25.01 21.10
C GLU A 119 -1.81 25.30 20.68
N TYR A 120 -1.06 24.28 20.26
CA TYR A 120 0.33 24.43 19.84
C TYR A 120 0.44 25.21 18.52
N ALA A 121 -0.43 24.94 17.55
CA ALA A 121 -0.46 25.63 16.27
C ALA A 121 -0.59 27.16 16.43
N LYS A 122 -1.35 27.64 17.43
CA LYS A 122 -1.48 29.07 17.75
C LYS A 122 -0.19 29.69 18.30
N THR A 123 0.70 28.89 18.88
CA THR A 123 2.01 29.37 19.38
C THR A 123 3.04 29.58 18.28
N LEU A 124 2.80 29.02 17.08
CA LEU A 124 3.70 29.10 15.94
C LEU A 124 3.49 30.41 15.17
N THR A 125 4.13 31.48 15.64
CA THR A 125 3.96 32.83 15.08
C THR A 125 4.92 33.15 13.92
N THR A 126 5.96 32.35 13.72
CA THR A 126 6.95 32.55 12.66
C THR A 126 6.88 31.45 11.61
N LYS A 127 7.24 31.78 10.37
CA LYS A 127 7.29 30.81 9.27
C LYS A 127 8.24 29.65 9.58
N ASP A 128 9.43 29.94 10.11
CA ASP A 128 10.41 28.91 10.46
C ASP A 128 9.89 27.94 11.54
N ALA A 129 9.14 28.46 12.53
CA ALA A 129 8.55 27.61 13.56
C ALA A 129 7.45 26.71 12.98
N GLN A 130 6.64 27.24 12.06
CA GLN A 130 5.62 26.47 11.33
C GLN A 130 6.27 25.38 10.46
N ASP A 131 7.28 25.74 9.66
CA ASP A 131 7.98 24.82 8.76
C ASP A 131 8.69 23.70 9.56
N ASN A 132 9.32 24.02 10.68
CA ASN A 132 9.96 23.01 11.56
C ASN A 132 8.94 22.08 12.25
N ALA A 133 7.82 22.64 12.73
CA ALA A 133 6.75 21.85 13.34
C ALA A 133 6.11 20.90 12.32
N GLU A 134 5.92 21.37 11.09
CA GLU A 134 5.38 20.61 9.97
C GLU A 134 6.33 19.52 9.49
N ALA A 135 7.63 19.80 9.40
CA ALA A 135 8.64 18.79 9.08
C ALA A 135 8.66 17.66 10.13
N THR A 136 8.60 18.02 11.41
CA THR A 136 8.55 17.04 12.52
C THR A 136 7.24 16.25 12.49
N ARG A 137 6.10 16.91 12.27
CA ARG A 137 4.79 16.28 12.10
C ARG A 137 4.82 15.24 10.98
N SER A 138 5.33 15.63 9.81
CA SER A 138 5.44 14.76 8.64
C SER A 138 6.35 13.56 8.89
N GLY A 139 7.48 13.76 9.57
CA GLY A 139 8.38 12.67 9.96
C GLY A 139 7.74 11.67 10.92
N LEU A 140 7.01 12.16 11.93
CA LEU A 140 6.25 11.32 12.86
C LEU A 140 5.14 10.53 12.16
N GLU A 141 4.38 11.19 11.27
CA GLU A 141 3.34 10.52 10.49
C GLU A 141 3.91 9.40 9.62
N HIS A 142 4.99 9.69 8.89
CA HIS A 142 5.63 8.70 8.03
C HIS A 142 6.12 7.48 8.84
N ALA A 143 6.84 7.71 9.94
CA ALA A 143 7.33 6.63 10.80
C ALA A 143 6.19 5.80 11.40
N LEU A 144 5.13 6.45 11.88
CA LEU A 144 4.00 5.78 12.51
C LEU A 144 3.18 4.96 11.50
N ARG A 145 2.92 5.49 10.31
CA ARG A 145 2.26 4.74 9.23
C ARG A 145 3.10 3.55 8.78
N ALA A 146 4.41 3.70 8.65
CA ALA A 146 5.32 2.60 8.34
C ALA A 146 5.30 1.51 9.41
N LEU A 147 5.33 1.88 10.70
CA LEU A 147 5.23 0.93 11.82
C LEU A 147 3.88 0.18 11.82
N LEU A 148 2.76 0.88 11.61
CA LEU A 148 1.43 0.26 11.56
C LEU A 148 1.28 -0.68 10.35
N ALA A 149 1.75 -0.27 9.18
CA ALA A 149 1.75 -1.12 7.99
C ALA A 149 2.66 -2.35 8.18
N THR A 150 3.83 -2.15 8.81
CA THR A 150 4.77 -3.24 9.10
C THR A 150 4.19 -4.23 10.11
N ALA A 151 3.52 -3.74 11.15
CA ALA A 151 2.77 -4.56 12.11
C ALA A 151 1.71 -5.45 11.45
N ASP A 152 1.02 -4.92 10.44
CA ASP A 152 0.04 -5.66 9.66
C ASP A 152 0.69 -6.82 8.89
N VAL A 153 1.74 -6.52 8.12
CA VAL A 153 2.44 -7.51 7.29
C VAL A 153 3.19 -8.53 8.14
N ALA A 154 3.76 -8.14 9.28
CA ALA A 154 4.37 -9.06 10.22
C ALA A 154 3.34 -10.08 10.73
N GLY A 155 2.13 -9.63 11.09
CA GLY A 155 1.02 -10.50 11.46
C GLY A 155 0.69 -11.52 10.36
N GLN A 156 0.57 -11.05 9.11
CA GLN A 156 0.35 -11.92 7.94
C GLN A 156 1.47 -12.96 7.76
N GLN A 157 2.74 -12.55 7.93
CA GLN A 157 3.89 -13.44 7.78
C GLN A 157 3.89 -14.54 8.86
N TYR A 158 3.70 -14.17 10.12
CA TYR A 158 3.75 -15.15 11.21
C TYR A 158 2.55 -16.11 11.18
N ASP A 159 1.37 -15.65 10.77
CA ASP A 159 0.22 -16.53 10.51
C ASP A 159 0.51 -17.53 9.38
N TRP A 160 1.08 -17.05 8.27
CA TRP A 160 1.48 -17.89 7.15
C TRP A 160 2.55 -18.93 7.56
N GLN A 161 3.60 -18.51 8.29
CA GLN A 161 4.67 -19.39 8.79
C GLN A 161 4.13 -20.44 9.78
N ALA A 162 3.26 -20.05 10.71
CA ALA A 162 2.67 -20.97 11.68
C ALA A 162 1.81 -22.02 10.96
N THR A 163 1.04 -21.59 9.96
CA THR A 163 0.25 -22.48 9.10
C THR A 163 1.14 -23.47 8.34
N ASN A 164 2.22 -23.00 7.71
CA ASN A 164 3.16 -23.87 7.00
C ASN A 164 3.81 -24.89 7.96
N ALA A 165 4.24 -24.43 9.13
CA ALA A 165 4.83 -25.28 10.16
C ALA A 165 3.85 -26.37 10.63
N LEU A 166 2.58 -26.04 10.83
CA LEU A 166 1.53 -27.01 11.22
C LEU A 166 1.21 -28.02 10.11
N ARG A 167 1.29 -27.59 8.85
CA ARG A 167 1.04 -28.45 7.67
C ARG A 167 2.26 -29.29 7.28
N GLY A 168 3.46 -28.85 7.68
CA GLY A 168 4.71 -29.45 7.23
C GLY A 168 5.08 -29.05 5.80
N ASP A 169 4.47 -27.98 5.29
CA ASP A 169 4.73 -27.45 3.95
C ASP A 169 6.03 -26.66 3.96
N LYS A 170 6.80 -26.73 2.87
CA LYS A 170 7.97 -25.86 2.68
C LYS A 170 7.51 -24.49 2.20
N ASP A 171 8.25 -23.45 2.58
CA ASP A 171 8.00 -22.09 2.14
C ASP A 171 8.05 -21.94 0.61
N SER A 172 8.84 -22.77 -0.08
CA SER A 172 8.88 -22.83 -1.56
C SER A 172 7.58 -23.30 -2.19
N ASP A 173 6.83 -24.15 -1.48
CA ASP A 173 5.64 -24.81 -2.01
C ASP A 173 4.39 -23.93 -1.81
N ARG A 174 4.43 -23.05 -0.81
CA ARG A 174 3.42 -22.02 -0.55
C ARG A 174 4.12 -20.69 -0.27
N PRO A 175 4.64 -19.97 -1.27
CA PRO A 175 5.39 -18.74 -1.05
C PRO A 175 4.54 -17.67 -0.36
N PHE A 176 5.14 -16.92 0.55
CA PHE A 176 4.49 -15.77 1.20
C PHE A 176 4.26 -14.67 0.17
N VAL A 177 3.02 -14.19 0.07
CA VAL A 177 2.64 -13.04 -0.76
C VAL A 177 2.05 -11.99 0.17
N PRO A 178 2.84 -10.97 0.58
CA PRO A 178 2.34 -9.95 1.48
C PRO A 178 1.29 -9.08 0.79
N GLN A 179 0.29 -8.65 1.55
CA GLN A 179 -0.58 -7.55 1.11
C GLN A 179 0.22 -6.25 1.15
N ILE A 180 0.28 -5.55 0.02
CA ILE A 180 0.88 -4.22 -0.07
C ILE A 180 -0.05 -3.22 0.64
N PRO A 181 0.47 -2.28 1.44
CA PRO A 181 -0.35 -1.26 2.08
C PRO A 181 -1.18 -0.49 1.06
N ASP A 182 -2.46 -0.28 1.41
CA ASP A 182 -3.35 0.57 0.61
C ASP A 182 -2.77 1.98 0.49
N HIS A 183 -2.96 2.58 -0.68
CA HIS A 183 -2.53 3.95 -0.92
C HIS A 183 -3.30 4.92 0.00
N PRO A 184 -2.70 6.06 0.38
CA PRO A 184 -3.37 6.99 1.27
C PRO A 184 -4.57 7.61 0.53
N THR A 185 -5.51 8.20 1.26
CA THR A 185 -6.56 8.97 0.59
C THR A 185 -5.91 10.07 -0.26
N PRO A 186 -6.29 10.21 -1.54
CA PRO A 186 -5.72 11.23 -2.37
C PRO A 186 -5.93 12.63 -1.77
N PRO A 187 -4.93 13.51 -1.84
CA PRO A 187 -5.03 14.86 -1.32
C PRO A 187 -5.99 15.72 -2.15
N THR A 188 -6.61 16.72 -1.52
CA THR A 188 -7.56 17.60 -2.20
C THR A 188 -6.90 18.68 -3.06
N PHE A 189 -5.56 18.82 -3.05
CA PHE A 189 -4.89 19.98 -3.65
C PHE A 189 -5.21 20.19 -5.14
N SER A 190 -5.43 19.12 -5.92
CA SER A 190 -5.74 19.27 -7.35
C SER A 190 -7.12 19.88 -7.54
N LYS A 191 -8.11 19.41 -6.77
CA LYS A 191 -9.46 19.99 -6.74
C LYS A 191 -9.45 21.41 -6.17
N ASP A 192 -8.71 21.66 -5.10
CA ASP A 192 -8.63 22.98 -4.48
C ASP A 192 -7.97 24.00 -5.41
N SER A 193 -6.93 23.59 -6.13
CA SER A 193 -6.30 24.40 -7.18
C SER A 193 -7.28 24.71 -8.32
N ALA A 194 -7.97 23.68 -8.82
CA ALA A 194 -8.96 23.84 -9.88
C ALA A 194 -10.13 24.75 -9.43
N ASN A 195 -10.58 24.63 -8.18
CA ASN A 195 -11.62 25.52 -7.64
C ASN A 195 -11.14 26.98 -7.60
N LYS A 196 -9.88 27.22 -7.22
CA LYS A 196 -9.30 28.58 -7.20
C LYS A 196 -9.16 29.19 -8.59
N ASP A 197 -8.86 28.38 -9.60
CA ASP A 197 -8.68 28.86 -10.98
C ASP A 197 -9.98 28.85 -11.81
N GLY A 198 -11.12 28.42 -11.25
CA GLY A 198 -12.39 28.47 -11.97
C GLY A 198 -12.69 27.23 -12.84
N SER A 199 -11.91 26.16 -12.74
CA SER A 199 -12.11 24.88 -13.45
C SER A 199 -12.52 23.71 -12.53
N GLY A 200 -12.63 23.95 -11.23
CA GLY A 200 -12.93 22.93 -10.24
C GLY A 200 -14.39 22.47 -10.23
N PRO A 201 -14.72 21.48 -9.38
CA PRO A 201 -16.08 20.94 -9.28
C PRO A 201 -17.12 22.00 -8.91
N ASP A 202 -16.75 23.02 -8.13
CA ASP A 202 -17.67 24.09 -7.68
C ASP A 202 -18.08 25.02 -8.82
N GLN A 203 -17.44 24.88 -9.98
CA GLN A 203 -17.65 25.71 -11.17
C GLN A 203 -18.50 25.00 -12.22
N TYR A 204 -18.95 23.78 -11.96
CA TYR A 204 -19.78 23.04 -12.92
C TYR A 204 -21.18 23.65 -13.06
N GLY A 205 -21.60 23.93 -14.30
CA GLY A 205 -22.97 24.38 -14.60
C GLY A 205 -23.37 25.74 -14.03
N ILE A 206 -22.43 26.54 -13.54
CA ILE A 206 -22.68 27.88 -12.96
C ILE A 206 -23.04 28.92 -14.03
N ASP A 207 -22.49 28.76 -15.25
CA ASP A 207 -22.73 29.68 -16.35
C ASP A 207 -24.06 29.30 -17.03
N LYS A 208 -24.93 30.29 -17.24
CA LYS A 208 -26.22 30.13 -17.94
C LYS A 208 -26.16 30.82 -19.31
N PRO A 209 -25.60 30.16 -20.34
CA PRO A 209 -25.35 30.78 -21.64
C PRO A 209 -26.63 31.20 -22.35
N GLY A 210 -26.61 32.38 -22.97
CA GLY A 210 -27.66 32.86 -23.87
C GLY A 210 -27.65 32.12 -25.21
N PHE A 211 -28.54 32.50 -26.13
CA PHE A 211 -28.66 31.83 -27.43
C PHE A 211 -27.36 31.85 -28.26
N LEU A 212 -26.69 33.01 -28.35
CA LEU A 212 -25.43 33.14 -29.10
C LEU A 212 -24.27 32.40 -28.41
N ASP A 213 -24.23 32.38 -27.08
CA ASP A 213 -23.20 31.65 -26.33
C ASP A 213 -23.32 30.14 -26.52
N LYS A 214 -24.56 29.61 -26.59
CA LYS A 214 -24.79 28.19 -26.89
C LYS A 214 -24.26 27.78 -28.27
N ALA A 215 -24.31 28.66 -29.27
CA ALA A 215 -23.71 28.39 -30.57
C ALA A 215 -22.18 28.29 -30.48
N GLY A 216 -21.56 29.16 -29.67
CA GLY A 216 -20.13 29.08 -29.36
C GLY A 216 -19.76 27.78 -28.64
N LEU A 217 -20.51 27.40 -27.61
CA LEU A 217 -20.31 26.13 -26.89
C LEU A 217 -20.47 24.91 -27.81
N GLN A 218 -21.46 24.91 -28.71
CA GLN A 218 -21.62 23.85 -29.70
C GLN A 218 -20.41 23.76 -30.64
N ALA A 219 -19.85 24.90 -31.07
CA ALA A 219 -18.65 24.93 -31.89
C ALA A 219 -17.43 24.40 -31.14
N THR A 220 -17.23 24.80 -29.88
CA THR A 220 -16.16 24.27 -29.01
C THR A 220 -16.31 22.77 -28.81
N ARG A 221 -17.52 22.28 -28.56
CA ARG A 221 -17.80 20.84 -28.43
C ARG A 221 -17.47 20.08 -29.72
N ALA A 222 -17.93 20.55 -30.87
CA ALA A 222 -17.66 19.92 -32.16
C ALA A 222 -16.15 19.91 -32.49
N TRP A 223 -15.43 20.97 -32.14
CA TRP A 223 -13.97 21.02 -32.25
C TRP A 223 -13.30 19.95 -31.36
N ALA A 224 -13.75 19.82 -30.11
CA ALA A 224 -13.24 18.82 -29.18
C ALA A 224 -13.52 17.38 -29.65
N GLU A 225 -14.73 17.10 -30.14
CA GLU A 225 -15.09 15.82 -30.75
C GLU A 225 -14.23 15.53 -31.99
N GLY A 226 -13.88 16.57 -32.77
CA GLY A 226 -12.91 16.49 -33.85
C GLY A 226 -11.50 16.12 -33.39
N LEU A 227 -11.04 16.68 -32.27
CA LEU A 227 -9.75 16.30 -31.65
C LEU A 227 -9.75 14.83 -31.22
N VAL A 228 -10.84 14.35 -30.61
CA VAL A 228 -10.98 12.93 -30.24
C VAL A 228 -10.82 12.03 -31.47
N GLY A 229 -11.55 12.33 -32.55
CA GLY A 229 -11.48 11.54 -33.79
C GLY A 229 -10.10 11.60 -34.45
N GLY A 230 -9.50 12.80 -34.53
CA GLY A 230 -8.18 13.01 -35.11
C GLY A 230 -7.07 12.31 -34.33
N ALA A 231 -7.07 12.44 -33.00
CA ALA A 231 -6.08 11.80 -32.13
C ALA A 231 -6.12 10.27 -32.26
N ARG A 232 -7.32 9.67 -32.25
CA ARG A 232 -7.51 8.22 -32.51
C ARG A 232 -6.99 7.81 -33.89
N ALA A 233 -7.24 8.61 -34.92
CA ALA A 233 -6.74 8.33 -36.27
C ALA A 233 -5.20 8.39 -36.37
N THR A 234 -4.54 9.15 -35.49
CA THR A 234 -3.06 9.19 -35.38
C THR A 234 -2.48 8.12 -34.45
N GLY A 235 -3.31 7.20 -33.92
CA GLY A 235 -2.89 6.13 -33.04
C GLY A 235 -2.73 6.52 -31.57
N GLN A 236 -3.18 7.71 -31.17
CA GLN A 236 -3.26 8.07 -29.74
C GLN A 236 -4.44 7.36 -29.10
N GLN A 237 -4.25 6.91 -27.87
CA GLN A 237 -5.23 6.10 -27.15
C GLN A 237 -5.74 6.83 -25.91
N TYR A 238 -4.88 7.42 -25.10
CA TYR A 238 -5.25 7.86 -23.75
C TYR A 238 -5.92 9.24 -23.73
N ALA A 239 -5.32 10.23 -24.40
CA ALA A 239 -5.86 11.57 -24.51
C ALA A 239 -7.26 11.63 -25.13
N PRO A 240 -7.55 10.97 -26.28
CA PRO A 240 -8.89 11.00 -26.83
C PRO A 240 -9.94 10.33 -25.94
N ASP A 241 -9.57 9.31 -25.17
CA ASP A 241 -10.50 8.62 -24.28
C ASP A 241 -10.87 9.48 -23.06
N LEU A 242 -9.90 10.16 -22.44
CA LEU A 242 -10.18 11.11 -21.35
C LEU A 242 -10.95 12.34 -21.84
N LEU A 243 -10.62 12.86 -23.02
CA LEU A 243 -11.37 13.96 -23.63
C LEU A 243 -12.80 13.55 -23.98
N GLN A 244 -13.02 12.34 -24.50
CA GLN A 244 -14.37 11.84 -24.74
C GLN A 244 -15.15 11.73 -23.43
N HIS A 245 -14.54 11.19 -22.37
CA HIS A 245 -15.17 11.06 -21.05
C HIS A 245 -15.57 12.43 -20.47
N PHE A 246 -14.74 13.45 -20.65
CA PHE A 246 -15.08 14.83 -20.33
C PHE A 246 -16.34 15.30 -21.07
N LEU A 247 -16.40 15.10 -22.39
CA LEU A 247 -17.49 15.52 -23.27
C LEU A 247 -18.81 14.77 -23.03
N ASP A 248 -18.73 13.53 -22.52
CA ASP A 248 -19.88 12.75 -22.08
C ASP A 248 -20.52 13.36 -20.82
N GLY A 249 -19.77 14.17 -20.06
CA GLY A 249 -20.30 15.07 -19.04
C GLY A 249 -20.77 14.39 -17.76
N SER A 250 -20.32 13.17 -17.48
CA SER A 250 -20.78 12.40 -16.31
C SER A 250 -20.15 12.83 -14.98
N GLY A 251 -18.97 13.47 -15.03
CA GLY A 251 -18.16 13.81 -13.85
C GLY A 251 -17.65 12.60 -13.06
N LYS A 252 -17.92 11.38 -13.51
CA LYS A 252 -17.49 10.16 -12.81
C LYS A 252 -15.96 10.06 -12.84
N PRO A 253 -15.32 9.62 -11.75
CA PRO A 253 -13.89 9.35 -11.76
C PRO A 253 -13.48 8.39 -12.89
N ALA A 254 -12.31 8.62 -13.50
CA ALA A 254 -11.75 7.81 -14.57
C ALA A 254 -10.47 7.10 -14.12
N THR A 255 -10.32 5.84 -14.53
CA THR A 255 -9.13 5.04 -14.21
C THR A 255 -8.06 5.19 -15.30
N VAL A 256 -6.81 5.39 -14.89
CA VAL A 256 -5.65 5.51 -15.79
C VAL A 256 -4.77 4.26 -15.67
N PRO A 257 -4.27 3.68 -16.80
CA PRO A 257 -3.47 2.46 -16.76
C PRO A 257 -2.02 2.77 -16.37
N VAL A 258 -1.73 2.74 -15.07
CA VAL A 258 -0.39 3.08 -14.51
C VAL A 258 0.71 2.12 -14.98
N ASP A 259 0.39 0.84 -15.22
CA ASP A 259 1.36 -0.10 -15.80
C ASP A 259 1.87 0.37 -17.17
N ASN A 260 0.98 0.91 -18.01
CA ASN A 260 1.34 1.46 -19.31
C ASN A 260 2.12 2.78 -19.14
N MET A 261 1.75 3.62 -18.18
CA MET A 261 2.54 4.83 -17.87
C MET A 261 3.98 4.49 -17.47
N LEU A 262 4.18 3.49 -16.60
CA LEU A 262 5.51 3.05 -16.17
C LEU A 262 6.30 2.38 -17.31
N HIS A 263 5.61 1.75 -18.26
CA HIS A 263 6.22 1.20 -19.46
C HIS A 263 6.66 2.29 -20.45
N ASP A 264 5.76 3.22 -20.76
CA ASP A 264 5.94 4.24 -21.81
C ASP A 264 6.83 5.40 -21.36
N MET A 265 6.89 5.66 -20.05
CA MET A 265 7.68 6.74 -19.45
C MET A 265 8.77 6.18 -18.55
N SER A 266 9.94 5.90 -19.15
CA SER A 266 11.09 5.34 -18.41
C SER A 266 11.56 6.23 -17.25
N TRP A 267 11.47 7.56 -17.39
CA TRP A 267 11.75 8.51 -16.31
C TRP A 267 10.80 8.30 -15.12
N PHE A 268 9.50 8.08 -15.39
CA PHE A 268 8.50 7.90 -14.35
C PHE A 268 8.71 6.59 -13.59
N LYS A 269 9.12 5.53 -14.29
CA LYS A 269 9.55 4.27 -13.66
C LYS A 269 10.77 4.46 -12.76
N GLN A 270 11.77 5.23 -13.20
CA GLN A 270 12.97 5.50 -12.39
C GLN A 270 12.63 6.33 -11.15
N ASP A 271 11.83 7.36 -11.31
CA ASP A 271 11.42 8.29 -10.26
C ASP A 271 10.53 7.61 -9.20
N SER A 272 9.56 6.80 -9.63
CA SER A 272 8.76 5.95 -8.72
C SER A 272 9.62 4.93 -7.98
N THR A 273 10.58 4.28 -8.65
CA THR A 273 11.52 3.36 -8.00
C THR A 273 12.40 4.07 -6.97
N ALA A 274 12.90 5.27 -7.28
CA ALA A 274 13.71 6.07 -6.35
C ALA A 274 12.91 6.53 -5.13
N MET A 275 11.65 6.95 -5.34
CA MET A 275 10.72 7.26 -4.26
C MET A 275 10.49 6.03 -3.37
N ALA A 276 10.26 4.85 -3.97
CA ALA A 276 10.03 3.63 -3.22
C ALA A 276 11.25 3.24 -2.36
N ARG A 277 12.47 3.36 -2.89
CA ARG A 277 13.72 3.15 -2.14
C ARG A 277 13.85 4.11 -0.96
N THR A 278 13.65 5.40 -1.21
CA THR A 278 13.75 6.44 -0.17
C THR A 278 12.75 6.18 0.97
N ASN A 279 11.52 5.78 0.64
CA ASN A 279 10.50 5.47 1.63
C ASN A 279 10.75 4.15 2.36
N LEU A 280 11.34 3.14 1.69
CA LEU A 280 11.79 1.93 2.37
C LEU A 280 12.91 2.26 3.38
N ASP A 281 13.93 3.02 2.96
CA ASP A 281 15.05 3.39 3.84
C ASP A 281 14.55 4.13 5.10
N ALA A 282 13.61 5.07 4.92
CA ALA A 282 12.98 5.78 6.01
C ALA A 282 12.13 4.86 6.91
N ALA A 283 11.37 3.93 6.33
CA ALA A 283 10.60 2.93 7.08
C ALA A 283 11.53 2.00 7.89
N MET A 284 12.64 1.56 7.32
CA MET A 284 13.63 0.73 8.01
C MET A 284 14.28 1.47 9.19
N GLN A 285 14.57 2.76 9.03
CA GLN A 285 15.09 3.59 10.14
C GLN A 285 14.08 3.77 11.28
N ALA A 286 12.78 3.69 10.99
CA ALA A 286 11.73 3.76 12.00
C ALA A 286 11.55 2.45 12.80
N MET A 287 12.09 1.33 12.31
CA MET A 287 11.92 0.02 12.96
C MET A 287 12.65 -0.05 14.30
N PRO A 288 12.07 -0.73 15.31
CA PRO A 288 12.72 -0.91 16.59
C PRO A 288 13.96 -1.81 16.47
N ARG A 289 14.96 -1.55 17.33
CA ARG A 289 16.17 -2.37 17.39
C ARG A 289 15.82 -3.83 17.69
N GLY A 290 16.40 -4.76 16.92
CA GLY A 290 16.15 -6.19 17.06
C GLY A 290 14.94 -6.71 16.28
N TYR A 291 14.25 -5.83 15.53
CA TYR A 291 13.26 -6.26 14.55
C TYR A 291 13.94 -6.89 13.33
N GLU A 292 13.46 -8.06 12.93
CA GLU A 292 14.00 -8.88 11.83
C GLU A 292 12.93 -9.26 10.77
N GLY A 293 11.70 -8.76 10.94
CA GLY A 293 10.57 -9.10 10.08
C GLY A 293 10.49 -8.30 8.79
N PRO A 294 9.41 -8.47 8.01
CA PRO A 294 9.13 -7.67 6.83
C PRO A 294 8.94 -6.20 7.19
N VAL A 295 9.27 -5.29 6.28
CA VAL A 295 9.07 -3.85 6.45
C VAL A 295 8.12 -3.36 5.37
N ALA A 296 7.02 -2.74 5.77
CA ALA A 296 6.08 -2.11 4.86
C ALA A 296 6.31 -0.59 4.85
N PHE A 297 6.16 0.01 3.67
CA PHE A 297 6.40 1.43 3.47
C PHE A 297 5.39 2.04 2.50
N GLN A 298 5.25 3.35 2.59
CA GLN A 298 4.32 4.12 1.78
C GLN A 298 4.75 5.59 1.75
N SER A 299 4.67 6.21 0.58
CA SER A 299 4.91 7.63 0.39
C SER A 299 3.61 8.44 0.48
N GLY A 300 3.76 9.75 0.67
CA GLY A 300 2.68 10.70 0.33
C GLY A 300 2.53 10.84 -1.19
N TYR A 301 1.45 11.47 -1.63
CA TYR A 301 1.28 11.88 -3.03
C TYR A 301 2.17 13.09 -3.34
N GLY A 302 3.03 12.96 -4.34
CA GLY A 302 3.98 13.99 -4.77
C GLY A 302 4.91 13.48 -5.88
N SER A 303 6.03 14.17 -6.09
CA SER A 303 7.21 13.61 -6.79
C SER A 303 8.44 13.76 -5.89
N VAL A 304 9.54 13.10 -6.25
CA VAL A 304 10.81 13.19 -5.51
C VAL A 304 11.33 14.64 -5.47
N ASP A 305 11.11 15.40 -6.54
CA ASP A 305 11.58 16.79 -6.69
C ASP A 305 10.58 17.84 -6.17
N GLY A 306 9.46 17.40 -5.58
CA GLY A 306 8.42 18.28 -5.03
C GLY A 306 7.52 18.97 -6.08
N ASN A 307 7.82 18.83 -7.37
CA ASN A 307 6.99 19.32 -8.48
C ASN A 307 5.97 18.26 -8.92
N ARG A 308 4.82 18.65 -9.50
CA ARG A 308 3.94 17.63 -10.11
C ARG A 308 4.68 16.94 -11.26
N ALA A 309 4.50 15.62 -11.36
CA ALA A 309 5.08 14.82 -12.43
C ALA A 309 4.46 15.27 -13.76
N ARG A 310 5.29 15.45 -14.80
CA ARG A 310 4.84 15.98 -16.10
C ARG A 310 5.45 15.18 -17.24
N PRO A 311 4.64 14.52 -18.08
CA PRO A 311 5.13 13.88 -19.30
C PRO A 311 5.84 14.90 -20.21
N ASP A 312 6.80 14.42 -21.01
CA ASP A 312 7.46 15.26 -22.01
C ASP A 312 6.56 15.37 -23.26
N TRP A 313 6.27 16.59 -23.69
CA TRP A 313 5.37 16.84 -24.82
C TRP A 313 5.87 16.25 -26.16
N SER A 314 7.19 16.09 -26.30
CA SER A 314 7.84 15.60 -27.52
C SER A 314 8.07 14.09 -27.52
N LYS A 315 8.17 13.47 -26.34
CA LYS A 315 8.44 12.02 -26.20
C LYS A 315 7.23 11.21 -25.80
N ASN A 316 6.31 11.81 -25.06
CA ASN A 316 5.12 11.16 -24.50
C ASN A 316 3.88 12.02 -24.80
N THR A 317 3.70 12.42 -26.05
CA THR A 317 2.67 13.38 -26.49
C THR A 317 1.26 12.97 -26.08
N ASP A 318 0.92 11.68 -26.16
CA ASP A 318 -0.40 11.18 -25.73
C ASP A 318 -0.59 11.36 -24.21
N TRP A 319 0.36 10.91 -23.39
CA TRP A 319 0.33 11.12 -21.94
C TRP A 319 0.35 12.60 -21.53
N PHE A 320 1.11 13.43 -22.24
CA PHE A 320 1.14 14.87 -22.04
C PHE A 320 -0.23 15.49 -22.31
N ALA A 321 -0.89 15.12 -23.41
CA ALA A 321 -2.22 15.61 -23.74
C ALA A 321 -3.31 15.04 -22.82
N ALA A 322 -3.13 13.81 -22.32
CA ALA A 322 -4.08 13.12 -21.46
C ALA A 322 -4.12 13.67 -20.03
N LEU A 323 -2.96 13.96 -19.43
CA LEU A 323 -2.89 14.34 -18.01
C LEU A 323 -2.29 15.73 -17.80
N GLY A 324 -1.34 16.14 -18.65
CA GLY A 324 -0.59 17.39 -18.48
C GLY A 324 0.38 17.36 -17.29
N SER A 325 -0.13 17.17 -16.08
CA SER A 325 0.64 16.83 -14.88
C SER A 325 -0.09 15.74 -14.09
N PHE A 326 0.55 15.15 -13.10
CA PHE A 326 -0.11 14.29 -12.13
C PHE A 326 0.72 14.19 -10.85
N SER A 327 0.11 13.70 -9.78
CA SER A 327 0.83 13.29 -8.57
C SER A 327 0.76 11.80 -8.39
N TYR A 328 1.79 11.23 -7.77
CA TYR A 328 1.85 9.80 -7.55
C TYR A 328 2.40 9.49 -6.17
N GLN A 329 2.19 8.26 -5.73
CA GLN A 329 2.73 7.72 -4.51
C GLN A 329 3.24 6.31 -4.77
N THR A 330 4.19 5.85 -3.96
CA THR A 330 4.61 4.46 -3.97
C THR A 330 4.42 3.79 -2.61
N SER A 331 3.89 2.57 -2.63
CA SER A 331 3.78 1.71 -1.46
C SER A 331 4.40 0.34 -1.75
N GLY A 332 4.82 -0.35 -0.70
CA GLY A 332 5.47 -1.63 -0.88
C GLY A 332 5.76 -2.37 0.41
N VAL A 333 6.26 -3.59 0.23
CA VAL A 333 6.71 -4.48 1.30
C VAL A 333 8.05 -5.06 0.92
N ALA A 334 9.01 -4.96 1.83
CA ALA A 334 10.31 -5.60 1.77
C ALA A 334 10.35 -6.80 2.72
N VAL A 335 10.58 -8.01 2.19
CA VAL A 335 10.69 -9.24 2.97
C VAL A 335 12.16 -9.69 2.99
N PRO A 336 12.79 -9.89 4.16
CA PRO A 336 14.15 -10.40 4.23
C PRO A 336 14.26 -11.77 3.55
N ASN A 337 15.24 -11.95 2.66
CA ASN A 337 15.42 -13.22 1.92
C ASN A 337 16.60 -14.07 2.43
N GLY A 338 17.18 -13.72 3.59
CA GLY A 338 18.24 -14.48 4.25
C GLY A 338 19.66 -14.26 3.70
N ASN A 339 19.81 -13.62 2.54
CA ASN A 339 21.12 -13.33 1.93
C ASN A 339 21.65 -11.93 2.26
N GLY A 340 21.09 -11.29 3.30
CA GLY A 340 21.34 -9.88 3.60
C GLY A 340 20.74 -8.93 2.55
N THR A 341 19.66 -9.35 1.89
CA THR A 341 18.90 -8.56 0.92
C THR A 341 17.40 -8.74 1.16
N TYR A 342 16.59 -7.93 0.50
CA TYR A 342 15.13 -7.95 0.61
C TYR A 342 14.46 -8.23 -0.73
N ASP A 343 13.47 -9.12 -0.72
CA ASP A 343 12.51 -9.25 -1.82
C ASP A 343 11.44 -8.19 -1.64
N VAL A 344 11.39 -7.24 -2.58
CA VAL A 344 10.56 -6.04 -2.50
C VAL A 344 9.45 -6.11 -3.54
N SER A 345 8.20 -6.02 -3.07
CA SER A 345 7.02 -5.82 -3.91
C SER A 345 6.53 -4.38 -3.77
N THR A 346 6.39 -3.67 -4.90
CA THR A 346 6.04 -2.25 -4.92
C THR A 346 4.85 -1.98 -5.84
N GLN A 347 4.05 -0.97 -5.52
CA GLN A 347 3.00 -0.44 -6.38
C GLN A 347 3.11 1.07 -6.46
N THR A 348 2.77 1.62 -7.63
CA THR A 348 2.65 3.07 -7.84
C THR A 348 1.19 3.40 -8.04
N SER A 349 0.67 4.39 -7.31
CA SER A 349 -0.66 4.92 -7.57
C SER A 349 -0.58 6.37 -7.99
N ILE A 350 -1.45 6.79 -8.91
CA ILE A 350 -1.54 8.18 -9.35
C ILE A 350 -2.86 8.80 -8.91
N TYR A 351 -2.85 10.12 -8.81
CA TYR A 351 -4.05 10.94 -8.65
C TYR A 351 -3.87 12.26 -9.38
N ASP A 352 -4.93 12.70 -10.07
CA ASP A 352 -5.10 14.10 -10.42
C ASP A 352 -6.58 14.47 -10.55
N TYR A 353 -6.84 15.76 -10.76
CA TYR A 353 -8.15 16.26 -11.18
C TYR A 353 -8.04 16.73 -12.63
N PHE A 354 -8.64 15.98 -13.56
CA PHE A 354 -8.64 16.32 -14.98
C PHE A 354 -9.48 17.58 -15.19
N ASN A 355 -8.81 18.66 -15.56
CA ASN A 355 -9.41 19.96 -15.75
C ASN A 355 -8.73 20.74 -16.89
N PHE A 356 -9.41 21.78 -17.36
CA PHE A 356 -8.86 22.75 -18.29
C PHE A 356 -8.79 24.10 -17.57
N GLU A 357 -7.57 24.63 -17.38
CA GLU A 357 -7.38 25.93 -16.73
C GLU A 357 -8.12 27.04 -17.51
N THR A 358 -8.71 28.01 -16.79
CA THR A 358 -9.20 29.21 -17.47
C THR A 358 -8.02 30.07 -17.88
N THR A 359 -7.85 30.28 -19.19
CA THR A 359 -6.95 31.30 -19.72
C THR A 359 -7.74 32.35 -20.49
N ASN A 360 -7.09 33.46 -20.81
CA ASN A 360 -7.70 34.57 -21.55
C ASN A 360 -8.30 34.08 -22.89
N LYS A 361 -9.49 34.60 -23.22
CA LYS A 361 -10.16 34.31 -24.50
C LYS A 361 -9.28 34.72 -25.67
N ASN A 362 -9.04 33.78 -26.58
CA ASN A 362 -8.32 34.01 -27.83
C ASN A 362 -9.29 33.98 -29.02
N PRO A 363 -8.94 34.61 -30.17
CA PRO A 363 -9.80 34.60 -31.36
C PRO A 363 -9.95 33.22 -32.02
N TRP A 364 -9.16 32.23 -31.61
CA TRP A 364 -9.17 30.85 -32.09
C TRP A 364 -9.41 29.88 -30.91
N PRO A 365 -10.08 28.73 -31.13
CA PRO A 365 -10.33 27.74 -30.08
C PRO A 365 -9.04 27.25 -29.43
N GLN A 366 -9.04 27.19 -28.11
CA GLN A 366 -7.94 26.67 -27.29
C GLN A 366 -8.44 25.55 -26.36
N PRO A 367 -7.54 24.67 -25.89
CA PRO A 367 -7.89 23.67 -24.88
C PRO A 367 -8.56 24.27 -23.64
N SER A 368 -8.17 25.48 -23.22
CA SER A 368 -8.81 26.20 -22.10
C SER A 368 -10.26 26.56 -22.35
N ASP A 369 -10.70 26.71 -23.61
CA ASP A 369 -12.10 26.97 -23.95
C ASP A 369 -13.02 25.79 -23.60
N LEU A 370 -12.45 24.59 -23.43
CA LEU A 370 -13.19 23.43 -22.92
C LEU A 370 -13.73 23.68 -21.52
N ASN A 371 -13.09 24.52 -20.71
CA ASN A 371 -13.64 24.88 -19.40
C ASN A 371 -14.98 25.63 -19.51
N ASN A 372 -15.26 26.32 -20.62
CA ASN A 372 -16.58 26.93 -20.84
C ASN A 372 -17.68 25.86 -20.96
N LEU A 373 -17.36 24.67 -21.50
CA LEU A 373 -18.29 23.54 -21.53
C LEU A 373 -18.57 23.02 -20.12
N HIS A 374 -17.53 22.91 -19.28
CA HIS A 374 -17.67 22.56 -17.85
C HIS A 374 -18.56 23.55 -17.11
N ARG A 375 -18.25 24.84 -17.23
CA ARG A 375 -18.99 25.89 -16.56
C ARG A 375 -20.43 26.03 -17.04
N ALA A 376 -20.70 25.75 -18.31
CA ALA A 376 -22.05 25.74 -18.86
C ALA A 376 -22.84 24.43 -18.57
N GLY A 377 -22.19 23.40 -18.01
CA GLY A 377 -22.80 22.10 -17.73
C GLY A 377 -22.96 21.21 -18.97
N TRP A 378 -22.19 21.44 -20.03
CA TRP A 378 -22.24 20.69 -21.30
C TRP A 378 -21.22 19.55 -21.39
N ALA A 379 -20.20 19.61 -20.55
CA ALA A 379 -19.15 18.61 -20.33
C ALA A 379 -18.73 18.71 -18.85
N GLN A 380 -18.01 17.76 -18.27
CA GLN A 380 -17.71 17.81 -16.84
C GLN A 380 -16.30 17.30 -16.54
N ASN A 381 -15.51 18.11 -15.83
CA ASN A 381 -14.20 17.74 -15.27
C ASN A 381 -14.36 16.63 -14.22
N PHE A 382 -13.32 15.83 -13.99
CA PHE A 382 -13.41 14.61 -13.18
C PHE A 382 -12.08 14.23 -12.53
N GLU A 383 -12.13 13.33 -11.54
CA GLU A 383 -10.93 12.78 -10.92
C GLU A 383 -10.30 11.68 -11.78
N THR A 384 -8.98 11.66 -11.87
CA THR A 384 -8.20 10.56 -12.44
C THR A 384 -7.45 9.83 -11.35
N PHE A 385 -7.49 8.51 -11.38
CA PHE A 385 -6.80 7.66 -10.42
C PHE A 385 -6.34 6.37 -11.10
N GLY A 386 -5.37 5.69 -10.51
CA GLY A 386 -4.94 4.39 -11.00
C GLY A 386 -3.85 3.82 -10.10
N THR A 387 -3.72 2.50 -10.09
CA THR A 387 -2.67 1.79 -9.34
C THR A 387 -2.06 0.73 -10.25
N SER A 388 -0.73 0.64 -10.25
CA SER A 388 0.01 -0.35 -11.03
C SER A 388 -0.19 -1.76 -10.47
N SER A 389 0.06 -2.76 -11.29
CA SER A 389 0.31 -4.12 -10.80
C SER A 389 1.55 -4.12 -9.88
N PRO A 390 1.63 -5.05 -8.90
CA PRO A 390 2.82 -5.19 -8.07
C PRO A 390 4.08 -5.49 -8.90
N GLN A 391 5.11 -4.66 -8.75
CA GLN A 391 6.44 -4.86 -9.33
C GLN A 391 7.37 -5.50 -8.28
N ARG A 392 7.96 -6.64 -8.63
CA ARG A 392 8.89 -7.38 -7.76
C ARG A 392 10.33 -7.11 -8.13
N SER A 393 11.18 -6.94 -7.12
CA SER A 393 12.62 -6.75 -7.28
C SER A 393 13.36 -7.18 -6.01
N THR A 394 14.69 -7.30 -6.08
CA THR A 394 15.52 -7.57 -4.91
C THR A 394 16.42 -6.38 -4.63
N TRP A 395 16.38 -5.85 -3.42
CA TRP A 395 17.16 -4.69 -2.98
C TRP A 395 18.15 -5.07 -1.88
N PRO A 396 19.28 -4.32 -1.75
CA PRO A 396 20.21 -4.49 -0.63
C PRO A 396 19.56 -4.39 0.73
#